data_AF-A0A6C1NMM5-F1
#
_entry.id   AF-A0A6C1NMM5-F1
#
_cell.length_a   1.000
_cell.length_b   1.000
_cell.length_c   1.000
_cell.angle_alpha   90.00
_cell.angle_beta   90.00
_cell.angle_gamma   90.00
#
_symmetry.space_group_name_H-M   'P 1'
#
loop_
_entity.id
_entity.type
_entity.pdbx_description
1 polymer ?
#
loop_
_entity_poly.entity_id
_entity_poly.type
_entity_poly.pdbx_seq_one_letter_code
_entity_poly.pdbx_strand_id
1 'polypeptide(L)'
;MTSRSRNQVPDPDVTSALGDPGPGVPMTAPELGEHMAHLVWENFGEALSDPTIIRLLSLAGVRFDDGLPPERAADEFLILHLWAHTRAVQLGLGDRMDPLEVRHILDAFHDAIFQDLGRLGSSPGEIAIFEQRIANRYREYHGAAEGSDLALGAAAAAHLREQGGGDEMRPPPPARDLVARFLARHTREMAQPLADFLTDLHLAGPMPPPRGRPARP
;
A
#
# COMPACT_ATOMS: atom_id res chain seq x y z
N MET A 1 -17.83 -7.23 -26.36
CA MET A 1 -17.20 -7.47 -25.04
C MET A 1 -16.23 -6.34 -24.81
N THR A 2 -16.67 -5.33 -24.07
CA THR A 2 -15.89 -4.12 -23.77
C THR A 2 -15.07 -4.36 -22.51
N SER A 3 -13.75 -4.52 -22.65
CA SER A 3 -12.79 -4.37 -21.56
C SER A 3 -12.95 -2.97 -20.96
N ARG A 4 -13.36 -2.90 -19.69
CA ARG A 4 -13.19 -1.69 -18.89
C ARG A 4 -11.81 -1.75 -18.27
N SER A 5 -10.93 -0.83 -18.67
CA SER A 5 -9.58 -0.71 -18.14
C SER A 5 -9.62 -0.42 -16.64
N ARG A 6 -8.88 -1.23 -15.86
CA ARG A 6 -8.62 -1.10 -14.42
C ARG A 6 -7.77 0.12 -14.05
N ASN A 7 -7.58 1.05 -14.99
CA ASN A 7 -6.70 2.21 -14.89
C ASN A 7 -7.45 3.51 -14.54
N GLN A 8 -8.67 3.42 -14.01
CA GLN A 8 -9.35 4.59 -13.46
C GLN A 8 -8.90 4.80 -12.02
N VAL A 9 -8.22 5.92 -11.77
CA VAL A 9 -8.14 6.52 -10.43
C VAL A 9 -9.58 6.78 -9.97
N PRO A 10 -9.96 6.42 -8.73
CA PRO A 10 -11.32 6.64 -8.24
C PRO A 10 -11.72 8.12 -8.32
N ASP A 11 -13.00 8.35 -8.57
CA ASP A 11 -13.63 9.67 -8.50
C ASP A 11 -13.55 10.21 -7.06
N PRO A 12 -13.04 11.44 -6.80
CA PRO A 12 -12.86 11.99 -5.46
C PRO A 12 -14.15 12.05 -4.61
N ASP A 13 -15.33 12.00 -5.24
CA ASP A 13 -16.61 11.95 -4.52
C ASP A 13 -16.96 10.57 -3.93
N VAL A 14 -16.32 9.48 -4.38
CA VAL A 14 -16.49 8.14 -3.78
C VAL A 14 -15.60 7.97 -2.55
N THR A 15 -14.49 8.72 -2.48
CA THR A 15 -13.59 8.83 -1.32
C THR A 15 -14.14 9.75 -0.22
N SER A 16 -15.08 10.65 -0.53
CA SER A 16 -15.52 11.72 0.37
C SER A 16 -16.55 11.30 1.44
N ALA A 17 -16.91 10.02 1.56
CA ALA A 17 -17.97 9.53 2.47
C ALA A 17 -17.48 8.81 3.74
N LEU A 18 -16.17 8.77 3.99
CA LEU A 18 -15.60 8.28 5.25
C LEU A 18 -14.99 9.48 5.98
N GLY A 19 -15.72 9.96 6.97
CA GLY A 19 -15.39 11.18 7.69
C GLY A 19 -13.99 11.10 8.29
N ASP A 20 -13.17 12.10 7.97
CA ASP A 20 -12.01 12.48 8.77
C ASP A 20 -12.47 12.53 10.24
N PRO A 21 -12.03 11.59 11.09
CA PRO A 21 -12.33 11.66 12.51
C PRO A 21 -11.52 12.85 13.01
N GLY A 22 -12.18 14.02 13.06
CA GLY A 22 -11.54 15.26 13.46
C GLY A 22 -10.70 15.10 14.73
N PRO A 23 -9.69 15.96 14.92
CA PRO A 23 -8.64 15.76 15.90
C PRO A 23 -9.18 15.40 17.29
N GLY A 24 -8.81 14.22 17.80
CA GLY A 24 -9.11 13.76 19.16
C GLY A 24 -10.24 12.74 19.33
N VAL A 25 -10.85 12.22 18.25
CA VAL A 25 -11.78 11.08 18.35
C VAL A 25 -10.99 9.76 18.37
N PRO A 26 -11.13 8.92 19.42
CA PRO A 26 -10.46 7.62 19.46
C PRO A 26 -10.93 6.71 18.33
N MET A 27 -10.02 6.24 17.49
CA MET A 27 -10.33 5.27 16.42
C MET A 27 -10.23 3.83 16.95
N THR A 28 -11.13 2.98 16.48
CA THR A 28 -11.01 1.53 16.63
C THR A 28 -10.02 0.95 15.62
N ALA A 29 -9.56 -0.29 15.85
CA ALA A 29 -8.66 -0.96 14.92
C ALA A 29 -9.21 -1.10 13.48
N PRO A 30 -10.50 -1.46 13.27
CA PRO A 30 -11.09 -1.46 11.92
C PRO A 30 -11.13 -0.08 11.27
N GLU A 31 -11.53 0.95 12.00
CA GLU A 31 -11.58 2.33 11.48
C GLU A 31 -10.18 2.82 11.09
N LEU A 32 -9.15 2.49 11.88
CA LEU A 32 -7.77 2.80 11.52
C LEU A 32 -7.35 2.01 10.27
N GLY A 33 -7.68 0.72 10.19
CA GLY A 33 -7.39 -0.10 9.01
C GLY A 33 -7.99 0.48 7.71
N GLU A 34 -9.25 0.90 7.76
CA GLU A 34 -9.94 1.56 6.64
C GLU A 34 -9.29 2.90 6.28
N HIS A 35 -8.94 3.71 7.28
CA HIS A 35 -8.22 4.98 7.04
C HIS A 35 -6.84 4.74 6.41
N MET A 36 -6.11 3.71 6.83
CA MET A 36 -4.83 3.33 6.23
C MET A 36 -5.00 2.90 4.76
N ALA A 37 -6.08 2.19 4.43
CA ALA A 37 -6.40 1.81 3.05
C ALA A 37 -6.67 3.05 2.18
N HIS A 38 -7.38 4.02 2.72
CA HIS A 38 -7.63 5.31 2.06
C HIS A 38 -6.32 6.04 1.72
N LEU A 39 -5.44 6.19 2.70
CA LEU A 39 -4.14 6.85 2.52
C LEU A 39 -3.27 6.15 1.46
N VAL A 40 -3.33 4.82 1.37
CA VAL A 40 -2.64 4.09 0.29
C VAL A 40 -3.18 4.49 -1.07
N TRP A 41 -4.50 4.53 -1.24
CA TRP A 41 -5.10 4.87 -2.53
C TRP A 41 -4.82 6.31 -2.95
N GLU A 42 -4.87 7.25 -2.01
CA GLU A 42 -4.48 8.64 -2.23
C GLU A 42 -3.02 8.73 -2.68
N ASN A 43 -2.09 8.20 -1.86
CA ASN A 43 -0.66 8.23 -2.15
C ASN A 43 -0.32 7.54 -3.48
N PHE A 44 -0.97 6.41 -3.77
CA PHE A 44 -0.76 5.66 -5.01
C PHE A 44 -1.31 6.42 -6.23
N GLY A 45 -2.51 6.99 -6.13
CA GLY A 45 -3.14 7.76 -7.21
C GLY A 45 -2.36 9.05 -7.53
N GLU A 46 -1.92 9.76 -6.49
CA GLU A 46 -1.02 10.90 -6.62
C GLU A 46 0.30 10.49 -7.27
N ALA A 47 0.90 9.38 -6.82
CA ALA A 47 2.16 8.90 -7.36
C ALA A 47 2.06 8.52 -8.85
N LEU A 48 0.95 7.93 -9.28
CA LEU A 48 0.71 7.63 -10.70
C LEU A 48 0.44 8.88 -11.54
N SER A 49 0.14 10.02 -10.91
CA SER A 49 -0.07 11.30 -11.58
C SER A 49 1.16 12.21 -11.56
N ASP A 50 2.19 11.89 -10.77
CA ASP A 50 3.42 12.67 -10.67
C ASP A 50 4.36 12.41 -11.88
N PRO A 51 4.67 13.44 -12.70
CA PRO A 51 5.58 13.30 -13.84
C PRO A 51 6.98 12.79 -13.48
N THR A 52 7.45 13.07 -12.27
CA THR A 52 8.73 12.62 -11.74
C THR A 52 8.70 11.11 -11.54
N ILE A 53 7.65 10.60 -10.92
CA ILE A 53 7.46 9.17 -10.65
C ILE A 53 7.24 8.41 -11.96
N ILE A 54 6.41 8.92 -12.86
CA ILE A 54 6.20 8.33 -14.20
C ILE A 54 7.55 8.19 -14.95
N ARG A 55 8.38 9.24 -14.94
CA ARG A 55 9.70 9.21 -15.56
C ARG A 55 10.62 8.15 -14.92
N LEU A 56 10.57 8.01 -13.60
CA LEU A 56 11.38 7.03 -12.88
C LEU A 56 10.92 5.60 -13.09
N LEU A 57 9.61 5.35 -13.11
CA LEU A 57 9.05 4.06 -13.50
C LEU A 57 9.42 3.71 -14.95
N SER A 58 9.43 4.71 -15.84
CA SER A 58 9.93 4.52 -17.21
C SER A 58 11.42 4.13 -17.24
N LEU A 59 12.26 4.75 -16.39
CA LEU A 59 13.66 4.35 -16.22
C LEU A 59 13.82 2.96 -15.60
N ALA A 60 12.84 2.50 -14.82
CA ALA A 60 12.77 1.13 -14.31
C ALA A 60 12.38 0.11 -15.40
N GLY A 61 11.99 0.58 -16.59
CA GLY A 61 11.56 -0.24 -17.72
C GLY A 61 10.04 -0.29 -17.91
N VAL A 62 9.24 0.35 -17.06
CA VAL A 62 7.77 0.34 -17.17
C VAL A 62 7.34 1.16 -18.39
N ARG A 63 6.56 0.55 -19.27
CA ARG A 63 6.04 1.21 -20.49
C ARG A 63 4.64 1.73 -20.25
N PHE A 64 4.48 3.03 -20.25
CA PHE A 64 3.18 3.66 -20.08
C PHE A 64 2.41 3.70 -21.41
N ASP A 65 1.12 3.40 -21.36
CA ASP A 65 0.17 3.53 -22.45
C ASP A 65 -0.96 4.46 -22.02
N ASP A 66 -1.24 5.49 -22.81
CA ASP A 66 -2.17 6.58 -22.45
C ASP A 66 -1.96 7.16 -21.03
N GLY A 67 -0.69 7.29 -20.62
CA GLY A 67 -0.32 7.85 -19.30
C GLY A 67 -0.43 6.87 -18.13
N LEU A 68 -0.78 5.61 -18.39
CA LEU A 68 -0.99 4.60 -17.34
C LEU A 68 -0.02 3.43 -17.50
N PRO A 69 0.52 2.88 -16.39
CA PRO A 69 1.38 1.72 -16.47
C PRO A 69 0.57 0.45 -16.83
N PRO A 70 1.22 -0.61 -17.32
CA PRO A 70 0.58 -1.91 -17.49
C PRO A 70 0.11 -2.41 -16.13
N GLU A 71 -1.02 -3.13 -16.10
CA GLU A 71 -1.66 -3.61 -14.87
C GLU A 71 -0.69 -4.29 -13.91
N ARG A 72 0.19 -5.17 -14.42
CA ARG A 72 1.17 -5.86 -13.58
C ARG A 72 2.22 -4.94 -12.96
N ALA A 73 2.62 -3.87 -13.66
CA ALA A 73 3.53 -2.90 -13.08
C ALA A 73 2.81 -2.03 -12.04
N ALA A 74 1.54 -1.70 -12.28
CA ALA A 74 0.69 -1.03 -11.31
C ALA A 74 0.54 -1.87 -10.03
N ASP A 75 0.28 -3.17 -10.16
CA ASP A 75 0.22 -4.13 -9.05
C ASP A 75 1.52 -4.13 -8.23
N GLU A 76 2.69 -4.28 -8.87
CA GLU A 76 3.97 -4.32 -8.15
C GLU A 76 4.28 -2.99 -7.43
N PHE A 77 3.87 -1.86 -8.02
CA PHE A 77 4.02 -0.56 -7.39
C PHE A 77 3.04 -0.37 -6.23
N LEU A 78 1.79 -0.84 -6.35
CA LEU A 78 0.81 -0.85 -5.28
C LEU A 78 1.28 -1.73 -4.12
N ILE A 79 1.83 -2.92 -4.38
CA ILE A 79 2.37 -3.81 -3.34
C ILE A 79 3.49 -3.10 -2.54
N LEU A 80 4.33 -2.29 -3.18
CA LEU A 80 5.33 -1.48 -2.48
C LEU A 80 4.69 -0.43 -1.55
N HIS A 81 3.58 0.21 -1.97
CA HIS A 81 2.84 1.16 -1.13
C HIS A 81 2.20 0.44 0.07
N LEU A 82 1.55 -0.71 -0.17
CA LEU A 82 0.95 -1.52 0.88
C LEU A 82 2.00 -1.96 1.92
N TRP A 83 3.18 -2.38 1.45
CA TRP A 83 4.29 -2.74 2.34
C TRP A 83 4.78 -1.54 3.15
N ALA A 84 4.94 -0.36 2.52
CA ALA A 84 5.37 0.86 3.19
C ALA A 84 4.42 1.26 4.33
N HIS A 85 3.10 1.16 4.09
CA HIS A 85 2.07 1.48 5.08
C HIS A 85 2.00 0.43 6.18
N THR A 86 2.14 -0.85 5.83
CA THR A 86 2.30 -1.95 6.81
C THR A 86 3.51 -1.69 7.72
N ARG A 87 4.63 -1.28 7.13
CA ARG A 87 5.84 -0.95 7.87
C ARG A 87 5.65 0.26 8.77
N ALA A 88 4.94 1.29 8.32
CA ALA A 88 4.62 2.47 9.12
C ALA A 88 3.81 2.09 10.38
N VAL A 89 2.80 1.24 10.23
CA VAL A 89 2.00 0.70 11.36
C VAL A 89 2.88 -0.05 12.34
N GLN A 90 3.74 -0.94 11.85
CA GLN A 90 4.68 -1.68 12.70
C GLN A 90 5.65 -0.77 13.45
N LEU A 91 6.15 0.29 12.81
CA LEU A 91 7.08 1.24 13.42
C LEU A 91 6.38 2.15 14.45
N GLY A 92 5.19 2.67 14.13
CA GLY A 92 4.49 3.61 15.00
C GLY A 92 3.75 2.98 16.18
N LEU A 93 3.29 1.73 16.02
CA LEU A 93 2.43 1.06 17.02
C LEU A 93 3.07 -0.20 17.64
N GLY A 94 4.08 -0.80 17.01
CA GLY A 94 4.60 -2.12 17.38
C GLY A 94 5.12 -2.23 18.82
N ASP A 95 5.76 -1.18 19.33
CA ASP A 95 6.31 -1.17 20.70
C ASP A 95 5.29 -0.70 21.75
N ARG A 96 4.11 -0.23 21.32
CA ARG A 96 3.14 0.49 22.16
C ARG A 96 1.84 -0.27 22.37
N MET A 97 1.56 -1.23 21.50
CA MET A 97 0.33 -2.01 21.47
C MET A 97 0.59 -3.50 21.61
N ASP A 98 -0.44 -4.24 22.01
CA ASP A 98 -0.35 -5.69 21.97
C ASP A 98 -0.17 -6.17 20.51
N PRO A 99 0.73 -7.13 20.23
CA PRO A 99 0.96 -7.63 18.88
C PRO A 99 -0.30 -8.15 18.18
N LEU A 100 -1.29 -8.66 18.93
CA LEU A 100 -2.58 -9.09 18.39
C LEU A 100 -3.42 -7.91 17.91
N GLU A 101 -3.38 -6.78 18.62
CA GLU A 101 -4.09 -5.56 18.20
C GLU A 101 -3.46 -4.94 16.95
N VAL A 102 -2.13 -4.87 16.87
CA VAL A 102 -1.41 -4.44 15.66
C VAL A 102 -1.79 -5.34 14.47
N ARG A 103 -1.86 -6.66 14.71
CA ARG A 103 -2.32 -7.60 13.69
C ARG A 103 -3.75 -7.32 13.24
N HIS A 104 -4.69 -7.07 14.16
CA HIS A 104 -6.07 -6.75 13.77
C HIS A 104 -6.17 -5.47 12.93
N ILE A 105 -5.35 -4.45 13.22
CA ILE A 105 -5.27 -3.22 12.40
C ILE A 105 -4.79 -3.57 10.99
N LEU A 106 -3.71 -4.35 10.88
CA LEU A 106 -3.16 -4.75 9.58
C LEU A 106 -4.10 -5.66 8.79
N ASP A 107 -4.81 -6.57 9.46
CA ASP A 107 -5.82 -7.43 8.82
C ASP A 107 -6.96 -6.57 8.27
N ALA A 108 -7.49 -5.62 9.06
CA ALA A 108 -8.54 -4.69 8.61
C ALA A 108 -8.07 -3.81 7.44
N PHE A 109 -6.82 -3.35 7.46
CA PHE A 109 -6.21 -2.58 6.38
C PHE A 109 -6.18 -3.37 5.06
N HIS A 110 -5.70 -4.61 5.06
CA HIS A 110 -5.65 -5.42 3.83
C HIS A 110 -7.06 -5.84 3.37
N ASP A 111 -7.97 -6.14 4.30
CA ASP A 111 -9.36 -6.44 3.98
C ASP A 111 -10.04 -5.27 3.26
N ALA A 112 -9.80 -4.04 3.70
CA ALA A 112 -10.33 -2.84 3.04
C ALA A 112 -9.78 -2.69 1.61
N ILE A 113 -8.48 -2.87 1.40
CA ILE A 113 -7.86 -2.86 0.07
C ILE A 113 -8.48 -3.91 -0.86
N PHE A 114 -8.70 -5.14 -0.39
CA PHE A 114 -9.30 -6.19 -1.20
C PHE A 114 -10.77 -5.93 -1.53
N GLN A 115 -11.53 -5.34 -0.59
CA GLN A 115 -12.89 -4.91 -0.85
C GLN A 115 -12.93 -3.81 -1.93
N ASP A 116 -12.03 -2.84 -1.86
CA ASP A 116 -11.92 -1.77 -2.86
C ASP A 116 -11.55 -2.31 -4.24
N LEU A 117 -10.57 -3.23 -4.32
CA LEU A 117 -10.24 -3.91 -5.57
C LEU A 117 -11.44 -4.64 -6.16
N GLY A 118 -12.28 -5.26 -5.32
CA GLY A 118 -13.54 -5.88 -5.74
C GLY A 118 -14.56 -4.85 -6.27
N ARG A 119 -14.72 -3.71 -5.58
CA ARG A 119 -15.58 -2.59 -6.02
C ARG A 119 -15.11 -2.00 -7.36
N LEU A 120 -13.80 -1.96 -7.59
CA LEU A 120 -13.16 -1.52 -8.83
C LEU A 120 -13.22 -2.57 -9.96
N GLY A 121 -13.83 -3.73 -9.70
CA GLY A 121 -14.13 -4.73 -10.73
C GLY A 121 -13.14 -5.89 -10.83
N SER A 122 -12.23 -6.06 -9.86
CA SER A 122 -11.40 -7.26 -9.77
C SER A 122 -12.25 -8.46 -9.35
N SER A 123 -12.10 -9.58 -10.05
CA SER A 123 -12.76 -10.84 -9.68
C SER A 123 -12.11 -11.47 -8.44
N PRO A 124 -12.83 -12.36 -7.71
CA PRO A 124 -12.24 -13.07 -6.56
C PRO A 124 -10.97 -13.85 -6.90
N GLY A 125 -10.87 -14.41 -8.10
CA GLY A 125 -9.68 -15.13 -8.56
C GLY A 125 -8.47 -14.22 -8.78
N GLU A 126 -8.69 -13.01 -9.28
CA GLU A 126 -7.62 -12.02 -9.46
C GLU A 126 -7.12 -11.48 -8.12
N ILE A 127 -8.04 -11.21 -7.18
CA ILE A 127 -7.71 -10.79 -5.81
C ILE A 127 -6.86 -11.86 -5.12
N ALA A 128 -7.24 -13.13 -5.21
CA ALA A 128 -6.46 -14.22 -4.61
C ALA A 128 -5.02 -14.33 -5.18
N ILE A 129 -4.85 -14.10 -6.49
CA ILE A 129 -3.52 -14.08 -7.13
C ILE A 129 -2.71 -12.85 -6.67
N PHE A 130 -3.36 -11.71 -6.47
CA PHE A 130 -2.72 -10.50 -5.96
C PHE A 130 -2.29 -10.66 -4.50
N GLU A 131 -3.13 -11.25 -3.65
CA GLU A 131 -2.81 -11.57 -2.26
C GLU A 131 -1.58 -12.49 -2.14
N GLN A 132 -1.51 -13.54 -2.96
CA GLN A 132 -0.32 -14.41 -3.02
C GLN A 132 0.95 -13.65 -3.41
N ARG A 133 0.83 -12.66 -4.31
CA ARG A 133 1.95 -11.80 -4.68
C ARG A 133 2.35 -10.90 -3.52
N ILE A 134 1.41 -10.26 -2.82
CA ILE A 134 1.68 -9.48 -1.60
C ILE A 134 2.50 -10.30 -0.61
N ALA A 135 2.04 -11.51 -0.27
CA ALA A 135 2.72 -12.36 0.71
C ALA A 135 4.18 -12.68 0.32
N ASN A 136 4.43 -12.93 -0.96
CA ASN A 136 5.78 -13.19 -1.46
C ASN A 136 6.66 -11.93 -1.44
N ARG A 137 6.13 -10.79 -1.88
CA ARG A 137 6.84 -9.51 -1.89
C ARG A 137 7.15 -9.03 -0.48
N TYR A 138 6.23 -9.19 0.47
CA TYR A 138 6.46 -8.76 1.85
C TYR A 138 7.64 -9.51 2.47
N ARG A 139 7.73 -10.83 2.26
CA ARG A 139 8.88 -11.62 2.73
C ARG A 139 10.20 -11.10 2.17
N GLU A 140 10.22 -10.80 0.87
CA GLU A 140 11.40 -10.27 0.18
C GLU A 140 11.76 -8.86 0.65
N TYR A 141 10.77 -7.97 0.77
CA TYR A 141 10.96 -6.58 1.19
C TYR A 141 11.39 -6.48 2.66
N HIS A 142 10.82 -7.30 3.55
CA HIS A 142 11.31 -7.37 4.93
C HIS A 142 12.78 -7.82 4.98
N GLY A 143 13.14 -8.92 4.31
CA GLY A 143 14.53 -9.39 4.28
C GLY A 143 15.50 -8.38 3.63
N ALA A 144 15.05 -7.67 2.59
CA ALA A 144 15.86 -6.63 1.95
C ALA A 144 16.04 -5.40 2.86
N ALA A 145 14.97 -4.96 3.52
CA ALA A 145 14.99 -3.82 4.43
C ALA A 145 15.84 -4.06 5.69
N GLU A 146 15.95 -5.29 6.16
CA GLU A 146 16.90 -5.68 7.22
C GLU A 146 18.36 -5.40 6.81
N GLY A 147 18.68 -5.53 5.52
CA GLY A 147 20.01 -5.23 4.99
C GLY A 147 20.24 -3.73 4.79
N SER A 148 19.32 -3.06 4.08
CA SER A 148 19.29 -1.59 3.93
C SER A 148 18.06 -1.12 3.14
N ASP A 149 17.70 0.15 3.28
CA ASP A 149 16.70 0.79 2.41
C ASP A 149 17.05 0.67 0.92
N LEU A 150 18.34 0.75 0.58
CA LEU A 150 18.78 0.61 -0.81
C LEU A 150 18.53 -0.81 -1.34
N ALA A 151 18.69 -1.84 -0.51
CA ALA A 151 18.39 -3.22 -0.88
C ALA A 151 16.89 -3.41 -1.12
N LEU A 152 16.03 -2.82 -0.27
CA LEU A 152 14.58 -2.78 -0.50
C LEU A 152 14.24 -2.12 -1.85
N GLY A 153 14.80 -0.94 -2.11
CA GLY A 153 14.57 -0.23 -3.37
C GLY A 153 15.06 -1.01 -4.58
N ALA A 154 16.17 -1.75 -4.46
CA ALA A 154 16.67 -2.62 -5.51
C ALA A 154 15.76 -3.83 -5.76
N ALA A 155 15.19 -4.44 -4.71
CA ALA A 155 14.22 -5.52 -4.82
C ALA A 155 12.94 -5.04 -5.54
N ALA A 156 12.38 -3.89 -5.13
CA ALA A 156 11.22 -3.30 -5.79
C ALA A 156 11.49 -2.95 -7.27
N ALA A 157 12.67 -2.38 -7.56
CA ALA A 157 13.08 -2.08 -8.94
C ALA A 157 13.22 -3.33 -9.81
N ALA A 158 13.55 -4.49 -9.22
CA ALA A 158 13.63 -5.75 -9.95
C ALA A 158 12.25 -6.21 -10.44
N HIS A 159 11.23 -6.15 -9.57
CA HIS A 159 9.87 -6.57 -9.92
C HIS A 159 9.21 -5.67 -10.96
N LEU A 160 9.42 -4.35 -10.86
CA LEU A 160 8.96 -3.41 -11.88
C LEU A 160 9.60 -3.68 -13.25
N ARG A 161 10.90 -4.02 -13.27
CA ARG A 161 11.63 -4.33 -14.49
C ARG A 161 11.15 -5.62 -15.16
N GLU A 162 10.79 -6.64 -14.38
CA GLU A 162 10.22 -7.89 -14.93
C GLU A 162 8.97 -7.63 -15.77
N GLN A 163 8.27 -6.51 -15.55
CA GLN A 163 7.10 -6.09 -16.33
C GLN A 163 7.45 -5.26 -17.59
N GLY A 164 8.70 -4.78 -17.72
CA GLY A 164 9.15 -3.79 -18.71
C GLY A 164 9.56 -4.32 -20.10
N GLY A 165 9.44 -5.63 -20.31
CA GLY A 165 10.01 -6.32 -21.48
C GLY A 165 11.44 -6.78 -21.22
N GLY A 166 11.84 -7.89 -21.87
CA GLY A 166 13.04 -8.67 -21.58
C GLY A 166 14.39 -7.92 -21.67
N ASP A 167 15.48 -8.69 -21.63
CA ASP A 167 16.86 -8.21 -21.39
C ASP A 167 17.34 -7.06 -22.31
N GLU A 168 16.71 -6.86 -23.46
CA GLU A 168 16.97 -5.76 -24.41
C GLU A 168 16.60 -4.37 -23.87
N MET A 169 15.65 -4.28 -22.93
CA MET A 169 15.23 -3.00 -22.32
C MET A 169 15.89 -2.74 -20.97
N ARG A 170 16.92 -3.52 -20.62
CA ARG A 170 17.56 -3.44 -19.32
C ARG A 170 18.30 -2.11 -19.17
N PRO A 171 17.90 -1.22 -18.25
CA PRO A 171 18.56 0.07 -18.08
C PRO A 171 20.05 -0.14 -17.73
N PRO A 172 20.95 0.78 -18.13
CA PRO A 172 22.35 0.68 -17.77
C PRO A 172 22.53 0.75 -16.24
N PRO A 173 23.62 0.21 -15.67
CA PRO A 173 23.81 0.15 -14.21
C PRO A 173 23.57 1.48 -13.47
N PRO A 174 24.03 2.66 -13.96
CA PRO A 174 23.75 3.93 -13.28
C PRO A 174 22.26 4.27 -13.17
N ALA A 175 21.45 3.89 -14.16
CA ALA A 175 20.02 4.10 -14.12
C ALA A 175 19.32 3.11 -13.16
N ARG A 176 19.84 1.89 -13.01
CA ARG A 176 19.33 0.93 -12.00
C ARG A 176 19.53 1.44 -10.59
N ASP A 177 20.73 1.94 -10.29
CA ASP A 177 21.06 2.48 -8.98
C ASP A 177 20.22 3.72 -8.66
N LEU A 178 19.95 4.56 -9.66
CA LEU A 178 19.08 5.71 -9.52
C LEU A 178 17.64 5.30 -9.16
N VAL A 179 17.08 4.33 -9.88
CA VAL A 179 15.72 3.82 -9.60
C VAL A 179 15.66 3.18 -8.21
N ALA A 180 16.64 2.35 -7.84
CA ALA A 180 16.68 1.72 -6.53
C ALA A 180 16.75 2.76 -5.40
N ARG A 181 17.61 3.77 -5.52
CA ARG A 181 17.71 4.88 -4.55
C ARG A 181 16.42 5.68 -4.46
N PHE A 182 15.77 5.90 -5.61
CA PHE A 182 14.49 6.58 -5.64
C PHE A 182 13.42 5.80 -4.90
N LEU A 183 13.21 4.52 -5.23
CA LEU A 183 12.18 3.69 -4.58
C LEU A 183 12.45 3.54 -3.08
N ALA A 184 13.72 3.36 -2.69
CA ALA A 184 14.12 3.36 -1.29
C ALA A 184 13.73 4.64 -0.55
N ARG A 185 13.99 5.79 -1.19
CA ARG A 185 13.64 7.10 -0.65
C ARG A 185 12.12 7.30 -0.58
N HIS A 186 11.41 7.00 -1.68
CA HIS A 186 9.95 7.10 -1.79
C HIS A 186 9.27 6.28 -0.69
N THR A 187 9.68 5.02 -0.51
CA THR A 187 9.15 4.15 0.54
C THR A 187 9.38 4.72 1.94
N ARG A 188 10.57 5.29 2.20
CA ARG A 188 10.84 5.95 3.50
C ARG A 188 10.01 7.21 3.70
N GLU A 189 9.89 8.04 2.67
CA GLU A 189 9.13 9.29 2.70
C GLU A 189 7.63 9.06 2.87
N MET A 190 7.09 7.90 2.43
CA MET A 190 5.74 7.46 2.76
C MET A 190 5.65 6.92 4.20
N ALA A 191 6.58 6.04 4.59
CA ALA A 191 6.44 5.28 5.83
C ALA A 191 6.74 6.10 7.09
N GLN A 192 7.75 6.99 7.05
CA GLN A 192 8.20 7.70 8.26
C GLN A 192 7.18 8.72 8.79
N PRO A 193 6.63 9.64 7.98
CA PRO A 193 5.64 10.61 8.48
C PRO A 193 4.38 9.92 9.03
N LEU A 194 3.99 8.82 8.39
CA LEU A 194 2.86 8.01 8.84
C LEU A 194 3.16 7.29 10.16
N ALA A 195 4.36 6.73 10.32
CA ALA A 195 4.78 6.13 11.58
C ALA A 195 4.82 7.17 12.72
N ASP A 196 5.30 8.38 12.44
CA ASP A 196 5.34 9.49 13.40
C ASP A 196 3.91 9.89 13.81
N PHE A 197 3.00 10.05 12.84
CA PHE A 197 1.58 10.29 13.10
C PHE A 197 0.94 9.20 13.96
N LEU A 198 1.16 7.93 13.64
CA LEU A 198 0.63 6.79 14.40
C LEU A 198 1.21 6.72 15.82
N THR A 199 2.44 7.22 16.01
CA THR A 199 3.04 7.36 17.34
C THR A 199 2.31 8.39 18.19
N ASP A 200 1.73 9.42 17.59
CA ASP A 200 0.97 10.45 18.31
C ASP A 200 -0.52 10.12 18.43
N LEU A 201 -1.01 9.12 17.70
CA LEU A 201 -2.40 8.71 17.68
C LEU A 201 -2.83 8.04 18.99
N HIS A 202 -4.03 8.40 19.46
CA HIS A 202 -4.69 7.78 20.61
C HIS A 202 -5.81 6.85 20.12
N LEU A 203 -5.62 5.54 20.28
CA LEU A 203 -6.61 4.55 19.88
C LEU A 203 -7.62 4.28 20.99
N ALA A 204 -8.87 4.02 20.59
CA ALA A 204 -9.87 3.49 21.51
C ALA A 204 -9.37 2.13 22.00
N GLY A 205 -9.36 1.90 23.33
CA GLY A 205 -9.04 0.59 23.89
C GLY A 205 -9.96 -0.52 23.35
N PRO A 206 -9.63 -1.80 23.54
CA PRO A 206 -10.37 -2.92 22.96
C PRO A 206 -11.85 -2.79 23.25
N MET A 207 -12.66 -2.83 22.18
CA MET A 207 -14.11 -2.61 22.25
C MET A 207 -14.69 -3.57 23.30
N PRO A 208 -15.39 -3.07 24.34
CA PRO A 208 -15.95 -3.96 25.36
C PRO A 208 -16.90 -4.94 24.69
N PRO A 209 -16.97 -6.20 25.15
CA PRO A 209 -17.85 -7.19 24.54
C PRO A 209 -19.28 -6.64 24.51
N PRO A 210 -20.05 -6.90 23.43
CA PRO A 210 -21.39 -6.38 23.29
C PRO A 210 -22.17 -6.74 24.56
N ARG A 211 -22.69 -5.73 25.26
CA ARG A 211 -23.44 -5.93 26.49
C ARG A 211 -24.60 -6.89 26.18
N GLY A 212 -24.48 -8.13 26.66
CA GLY A 212 -25.53 -9.12 26.54
C GLY A 212 -26.83 -8.50 27.03
N ARG A 213 -27.88 -8.56 26.20
CA ARG A 213 -29.21 -8.08 26.59
C ARG A 213 -29.54 -8.69 27.96
N PRO A 214 -29.98 -7.88 28.96
CA PRO A 214 -30.46 -8.45 30.20
C PRO A 214 -31.59 -9.41 29.85
N ALA A 215 -31.48 -10.65 30.36
CA ALA A 215 -32.58 -11.61 30.31
C ALA A 215 -33.80 -10.90 30.93
N ARG A 216 -34.86 -10.75 30.14
CA ARG A 216 -36.12 -10.21 30.65
C ARG A 216 -36.65 -11.17 31.72
N PRO A 217 -37.09 -10.66 32.88
CA PRO A 217 -37.76 -11.47 33.90
C PRO A 217 -39.08 -12.05 33.38
#